data_AF-A0A9Q1C981-F1
#
_entry.id   AF-A0A9Q1C981-F1
#
_cell.length_a   1.000
_cell.length_b   1.000
_cell.length_c   1.000
_cell.angle_alpha   90.00
_cell.angle_beta   90.00
_cell.angle_gamma   90.00
#
_symmetry.space_group_name_H-M   'P 1'
#
loop_
_entity.id
_entity.type
_entity.pdbx_description
1 polymer ?
#
loop_
_entity_poly.entity_id
_entity_poly.type
_entity_poly.pdbx_seq_one_letter_code
_entity_poly.pdbx_strand_id
1 'polypeptide(L)'
;MFIKDEALGIDGHYDKLPEWMLKRTFIICHPRRVALLMCRLLSHPVEYEGNIEDFEIELGHPFMAWEKLSPDPMYKLWNYVRDNIDPNPIVFDADDLQKDPEQMLRKYCEAVGIPYKEKFLKWEKSDESLKYFNGALDQLVWGRNVGIYDAAFLPSCFFPLQGLIPDTIPDNCTATRKSFETGTRPCMKQD
;
A
#
# COMPACT_ATOMS: atom_id res chain seq x y z
N MET A 1 2.14 20.25 0.08
CA MET A 1 2.86 19.26 0.90
C MET A 1 2.07 17.97 0.84
N PHE A 2 2.69 16.84 0.53
CA PHE A 2 2.05 15.52 0.61
C PHE A 2 2.52 14.85 1.89
N ILE A 3 1.60 14.23 2.62
CA ILE A 3 1.89 13.42 3.80
C ILE A 3 1.47 12.00 3.46
N LYS A 4 2.42 11.08 3.49
CA LYS A 4 2.15 9.64 3.41
C LYS A 4 2.05 9.11 4.83
N ASP A 5 0.99 8.38 5.11
CA ASP A 5 0.82 7.61 6.33
C ASP A 5 0.41 6.18 5.98
N GLU A 6 0.62 5.24 6.89
CA GLU A 6 0.22 3.83 6.74
C GLU A 6 -0.86 3.53 7.77
N ALA A 7 -1.99 2.97 7.31
CA ALA A 7 -3.14 2.73 8.17
C ALA A 7 -2.82 1.85 9.39
N LEU A 8 -1.80 0.99 9.29
CA LEU A 8 -1.32 0.16 10.40
C LEU A 8 -0.74 0.98 11.57
N GLY A 9 -0.15 2.15 11.29
CA GLY A 9 0.51 2.98 12.29
C GLY A 9 -0.49 3.78 13.14
N ILE A 10 -1.69 3.99 12.61
CA ILE A 10 -2.73 4.82 13.22
C ILE A 10 -3.99 4.05 13.60
N ASP A 11 -4.01 2.72 13.40
CA ASP A 11 -5.15 1.88 13.78
C ASP A 11 -5.46 2.04 15.28
N GLY A 12 -6.73 2.32 15.61
CA GLY A 12 -7.16 2.59 16.99
C GLY A 12 -6.83 3.99 17.52
N HIS A 13 -6.18 4.85 16.72
CA HIS A 13 -5.76 6.21 17.10
C HIS A 13 -6.26 7.27 16.11
N TYR A 14 -7.42 7.06 15.49
CA TYR A 14 -7.94 7.98 14.46
C TYR A 14 -8.31 9.36 14.99
N ASP A 15 -8.49 9.50 16.31
CA ASP A 15 -8.64 10.79 17.00
C ASP A 15 -7.38 11.66 16.94
N LYS A 16 -6.22 11.06 16.59
CA LYS A 16 -4.94 11.78 16.42
C LYS A 16 -4.73 12.29 14.99
N LEU A 17 -5.65 11.99 14.07
CA LEU A 17 -5.54 12.49 12.71
C LEU A 17 -5.57 14.02 12.71
N PRO A 18 -4.71 14.67 11.90
CA PRO A 18 -4.71 16.12 11.80
C PRO A 18 -6.06 16.66 11.34
N GLU A 19 -6.60 17.61 12.11
CA GLU A 19 -7.88 18.27 11.85
C GLU A 19 -7.82 19.34 10.75
N TRP A 20 -6.62 19.80 10.37
CA TRP A 20 -6.46 20.85 9.37
C TRP A 20 -6.86 20.39 7.96
N MET A 21 -7.10 21.37 7.07
CA MET A 21 -7.66 21.18 5.74
C MET A 21 -6.75 20.36 4.82
N LEU A 22 -6.84 19.04 4.96
CA LEU A 22 -6.19 18.04 4.13
C LEU A 22 -7.20 17.45 3.15
N LYS A 23 -6.79 17.33 1.88
CA LYS A 23 -7.41 16.38 0.96
C LYS A 23 -6.89 15.00 1.32
N ARG A 24 -7.78 14.07 1.65
CA ARG A 24 -7.41 12.68 1.97
C ARG A 24 -7.52 11.82 0.73
N THR A 25 -6.44 11.11 0.43
CA THR A 25 -6.37 10.16 -0.68
C THR A 25 -6.09 8.77 -0.13
N PHE A 26 -6.91 7.80 -0.52
CA PHE A 26 -6.70 6.38 -0.27
C PHE A 26 -6.25 5.73 -1.57
N ILE A 27 -5.05 5.17 -1.58
CA ILE A 27 -4.55 4.40 -2.72
C ILE A 27 -4.93 2.94 -2.50
N ILE A 28 -5.66 2.36 -3.44
CA ILE A 28 -6.08 0.95 -3.40
C ILE A 28 -5.39 0.17 -4.52
N CYS A 29 -5.26 -1.14 -4.32
CA CYS A 29 -4.76 -2.07 -5.34
C CYS A 29 -5.55 -3.37 -5.22
N HIS A 30 -5.61 -4.13 -6.32
CA HIS A 30 -6.31 -5.41 -6.33
C HIS A 30 -5.77 -6.34 -5.22
N PRO A 31 -6.65 -6.92 -4.37
CA PRO A 31 -6.23 -7.66 -3.17
C PRO A 31 -5.25 -8.80 -3.47
N ARG A 32 -5.41 -9.46 -4.63
CA ARG A 32 -4.52 -10.54 -5.09
C ARG A 32 -3.10 -10.07 -5.38
N ARG A 33 -2.94 -8.87 -5.93
CA ARG A 33 -1.61 -8.29 -6.21
C ARG A 33 -0.92 -7.89 -4.91
N VAL A 34 -1.68 -7.31 -3.98
CA VAL A 34 -1.16 -6.95 -2.65
C VAL A 34 -0.71 -8.19 -1.88
N ALA A 35 -1.51 -9.27 -1.86
CA ALA A 35 -1.15 -10.51 -1.19
C ALA A 35 0.19 -11.08 -1.69
N LEU A 36 0.36 -11.21 -3.01
CA LEU A 36 1.62 -11.69 -3.60
C LEU A 36 2.81 -10.75 -3.35
N LEU A 37 2.58 -9.43 -3.39
CA LEU A 37 3.60 -8.45 -3.04
C LEU A 37 4.05 -8.61 -1.58
N MET A 38 3.10 -8.83 -0.66
CA MET A 38 3.41 -9.05 0.75
C MET A 38 4.20 -10.33 0.96
N CYS A 39 3.87 -11.45 0.27
CA CYS A 39 4.69 -12.66 0.31
C CYS A 39 6.15 -12.37 -0.08
N ARG A 40 6.36 -11.67 -1.22
CA ARG A 40 7.71 -11.30 -1.69
C ARG A 40 8.45 -10.40 -0.72
N LEU A 41 7.75 -9.44 -0.13
CA LEU A 41 8.35 -8.49 0.80
C LEU A 41 8.79 -9.15 2.10
N LEU A 42 7.99 -10.09 2.61
CA LEU A 42 8.21 -10.72 3.91
C LEU A 42 9.06 -12.00 3.82
N SER A 43 9.21 -12.58 2.63
CA SER A 43 10.10 -13.72 2.41
C SER A 43 11.58 -13.31 2.46
N HIS A 44 11.91 -12.07 2.06
CA HIS A 44 13.29 -11.60 1.97
C HIS A 44 13.99 -11.45 3.34
N PRO A 45 13.38 -10.85 4.38
CA PRO A 45 14.01 -10.71 5.70
C PRO A 45 14.25 -12.03 6.44
N VAL A 46 13.54 -13.09 6.06
CA VAL A 46 13.67 -14.44 6.66
C VAL A 46 14.47 -15.40 5.77
N GLU A 47 15.10 -14.89 4.70
CA GLU A 47 15.90 -15.68 3.75
C GLU A 47 15.15 -16.92 3.24
N TYR A 48 13.84 -16.79 2.99
CA TYR A 48 13.02 -17.93 2.59
C TYR A 48 13.43 -18.44 1.20
N GLU A 49 13.93 -19.68 1.14
CA GLU A 49 14.43 -20.33 -0.08
C GLU A 49 13.35 -21.13 -0.84
N GLY A 50 12.13 -21.22 -0.30
CA GLY A 50 11.02 -21.96 -0.91
C GLY A 50 10.32 -21.20 -2.04
N ASN A 51 9.28 -21.82 -2.62
CA ASN A 51 8.44 -21.13 -3.59
C ASN A 51 7.63 -20.03 -2.88
N ILE A 52 7.69 -18.80 -3.38
CA ILE A 52 7.00 -17.64 -2.79
C ILE A 52 5.48 -17.85 -2.71
N GLU A 53 4.92 -18.64 -3.63
CA GLU A 53 3.50 -19.02 -3.58
C GLU A 53 3.17 -19.91 -2.38
N ASP A 54 4.16 -20.58 -1.78
CA ASP A 54 4.02 -21.41 -0.58
C ASP A 54 4.39 -20.65 0.72
N PHE A 55 4.78 -19.37 0.63
CA PHE A 55 5.07 -18.53 1.80
C PHE A 55 3.83 -18.15 2.62
N GLU A 56 3.66 -18.76 3.80
CA GLU A 56 2.59 -18.47 4.75
C GLU A 56 2.83 -17.16 5.52
N ILE A 57 2.12 -16.09 5.12
CA ILE A 57 2.21 -14.78 5.79
C ILE A 57 1.68 -14.84 7.25
N GLU A 58 0.74 -15.74 7.53
CA GLU A 58 0.07 -15.84 8.84
C GLU A 58 0.89 -16.56 9.91
N LEU A 59 1.87 -17.37 9.53
CA LEU A 59 2.81 -18.02 10.45
C LEU A 59 3.85 -17.00 10.93
N GLY A 60 3.37 -16.01 11.68
CA GLY A 60 4.13 -15.14 12.57
C GLY A 60 5.48 -14.71 12.02
N HIS A 61 5.48 -13.86 10.99
CA HIS A 61 6.71 -13.16 10.62
C HIS A 61 7.28 -12.50 11.89
N PRO A 62 8.55 -12.77 12.26
CA PRO A 62 9.09 -12.45 13.59
C PRO A 62 9.07 -10.95 13.91
N PHE A 63 8.87 -10.11 12.90
CA PHE A 63 8.84 -8.65 13.02
C PHE A 63 7.48 -8.00 12.69
N MET A 64 6.52 -8.73 12.12
CA MET A 64 5.24 -8.12 11.70
C MET A 64 4.07 -9.06 11.95
N ALA A 65 3.16 -8.65 12.83
CA ALA A 65 1.91 -9.36 13.06
C ALA A 65 0.98 -9.19 11.86
N TRP A 66 0.37 -10.29 11.40
CA TRP A 66 -0.63 -10.32 10.32
C TRP A 66 -1.74 -9.27 10.51
N GLU A 67 -2.12 -9.01 11.76
CA GLU A 67 -3.14 -8.02 12.12
C GLU A 67 -2.84 -6.64 11.54
N LYS A 68 -1.56 -6.26 11.46
CA LYS A 68 -1.09 -4.97 10.92
C LYS A 68 -0.94 -4.95 9.40
N LEU A 69 -0.85 -6.12 8.77
CA LEU A 69 -0.71 -6.29 7.31
C LEU A 69 -2.02 -6.62 6.61
N SER A 70 -3.05 -6.98 7.37
CA SER A 70 -4.40 -7.18 6.87
C SER A 70 -4.98 -5.88 6.27
N PRO A 71 -5.98 -5.95 5.38
CA PRO A 71 -6.66 -4.77 4.85
C PRO A 71 -7.50 -4.02 5.88
N ASP A 72 -7.78 -4.63 7.03
CA ASP A 72 -8.69 -4.12 8.05
C ASP A 72 -8.35 -2.69 8.52
N PRO A 73 -7.09 -2.34 8.84
CA PRO A 73 -6.75 -0.98 9.26
C PRO A 73 -7.09 0.07 8.20
N MET A 74 -6.84 -0.23 6.92
CA MET A 74 -7.13 0.70 5.82
C MET A 74 -8.64 0.89 5.62
N TYR A 75 -9.42 -0.18 5.71
CA TYR A 75 -10.87 -0.13 5.61
C TYR A 75 -11.51 0.65 6.77
N LYS A 76 -11.07 0.37 8.01
CA LYS A 76 -11.54 1.08 9.21
C LYS A 76 -11.18 2.57 9.15
N LEU A 77 -9.95 2.90 8.75
CA LEU A 77 -9.50 4.28 8.56
C LEU A 77 -10.36 5.00 7.51
N TRP A 78 -10.63 4.35 6.37
CA TRP A 78 -11.46 4.92 5.32
C TRP A 78 -12.88 5.21 5.80
N ASN A 79 -13.51 4.26 6.50
CA ASN A 79 -14.84 4.48 7.09
C ASN A 79 -14.80 5.63 8.11
N TYR A 80 -13.81 5.67 9.00
CA TYR A 80 -13.69 6.75 9.98
C TYR A 80 -13.55 8.12 9.30
N VAL A 81 -12.68 8.23 8.29
CA VAL A 81 -12.50 9.48 7.53
C VAL A 81 -13.80 9.87 6.83
N ARG A 82 -14.45 8.93 6.12
CA ARG A 82 -15.71 9.17 5.43
C ARG A 82 -16.81 9.66 6.38
N ASP A 83 -16.93 9.03 7.54
CA ASP A 83 -18.06 9.26 8.44
C ASP A 83 -17.85 10.47 9.36
N ASN A 84 -16.60 10.89 9.61
CA ASN A 84 -16.29 11.90 10.63
C ASN A 84 -15.52 13.12 10.12
N ILE A 85 -14.81 13.03 8.99
CA ILE A 85 -13.80 14.02 8.60
C ILE A 85 -14.04 14.59 7.20
N ASP A 86 -14.09 13.73 6.19
CA ASP A 86 -14.24 14.08 4.79
C ASP A 86 -15.23 13.09 4.17
N PRO A 87 -16.49 13.49 3.89
CA PRO A 87 -17.50 12.58 3.37
C PRO A 87 -17.21 12.06 1.96
N ASN A 88 -16.23 12.63 1.25
CA ASN A 88 -15.85 12.21 -0.08
C ASN A 88 -14.32 12.17 -0.22
N PRO A 89 -13.64 11.26 0.51
CA PRO A 89 -12.20 11.12 0.39
C PRO A 89 -11.87 10.55 -0.99
N ILE A 90 -10.74 10.99 -1.57
CA ILE A 90 -10.32 10.54 -2.90
C ILE A 90 -9.91 9.07 -2.80
N VAL A 91 -10.46 8.22 -3.66
CA VAL A 91 -10.02 6.83 -3.82
C VAL A 91 -9.30 6.72 -5.15
N PHE A 92 -8.06 6.24 -5.12
CA PHE A 92 -7.16 6.19 -6.27
C PHE A 92 -6.67 4.77 -6.50
N ASP A 93 -7.08 4.15 -7.61
CA ASP A 93 -6.69 2.78 -7.94
C ASP A 93 -5.30 2.75 -8.60
N ALA A 94 -4.37 2.01 -7.99
CA ALA A 94 -3.01 1.85 -8.48
C ALA A 94 -2.95 1.07 -9.81
N ASP A 95 -3.86 0.13 -10.06
CA ASP A 95 -3.90 -0.62 -11.30
C ASP A 95 -4.34 0.29 -12.46
N ASP A 96 -5.26 1.22 -12.21
CA ASP A 96 -5.67 2.20 -13.22
C ASP A 96 -4.57 3.22 -13.51
N LEU A 97 -3.83 3.66 -12.47
CA LEU A 97 -2.64 4.48 -12.65
C LEU A 97 -1.60 3.79 -13.54
N GLN A 98 -1.40 2.48 -13.41
CA GLN A 98 -0.43 1.75 -14.25
C GLN A 98 -0.93 1.51 -15.68
N LYS A 99 -2.25 1.44 -15.90
CA LYS A 99 -2.85 1.27 -17.25
C LYS A 99 -2.82 2.56 -18.07
N ASP A 100 -3.18 3.69 -17.47
CA ASP A 100 -3.19 5.00 -18.13
C ASP A 100 -2.66 6.10 -17.17
N PRO A 101 -1.33 6.16 -16.98
CA PRO A 101 -0.73 7.05 -15.99
C PRO A 101 -1.00 8.52 -16.26
N GLU A 102 -1.06 8.93 -17.52
CA GLU A 102 -1.28 10.33 -17.88
C GLU A 102 -2.70 10.77 -17.49
N GLN A 103 -3.70 10.02 -17.95
CA GLN A 103 -5.10 10.36 -17.67
C GLN A 103 -5.38 10.31 -16.17
N MET A 104 -4.86 9.29 -15.48
CA MET A 104 -5.08 9.12 -14.05
C MET A 104 -4.41 10.21 -13.22
N LEU A 105 -3.18 10.63 -13.58
CA LEU A 105 -2.54 11.76 -12.91
C LEU A 105 -3.25 13.08 -13.17
N ARG A 106 -3.80 13.30 -14.37
CA ARG A 106 -4.60 14.51 -14.65
C ARG A 106 -5.84 14.57 -13.76
N LYS A 107 -6.62 13.48 -13.70
CA LYS A 107 -7.79 13.34 -12.82
C LYS A 107 -7.42 13.53 -11.34
N TYR A 108 -6.31 12.93 -10.91
CA TYR A 108 -5.84 13.05 -9.54
C TYR A 108 -5.44 14.50 -9.20
N CYS A 109 -4.67 15.15 -10.08
CA CYS A 109 -4.25 16.54 -9.91
C CYS A 109 -5.46 17.48 -9.79
N GLU A 110 -6.47 17.30 -10.64
CA GLU A 110 -7.74 18.03 -10.58
C GLU A 110 -8.46 17.80 -9.24
N ALA A 111 -8.59 16.54 -8.81
CA ALA A 111 -9.27 16.17 -7.56
C ALA A 111 -8.60 16.76 -6.30
N VAL A 112 -7.26 16.82 -6.27
CA VAL A 112 -6.50 17.41 -5.16
C VAL A 112 -6.30 18.92 -5.28
N GLY A 113 -6.65 19.52 -6.43
CA GLY A 113 -6.53 20.96 -6.67
C GLY A 113 -5.12 21.45 -6.98
N ILE A 114 -4.28 20.64 -7.62
CA ILE A 114 -2.93 21.04 -8.08
C ILE A 114 -2.84 21.03 -9.61
N PRO A 115 -1.99 21.87 -10.21
CA PRO A 115 -1.78 21.83 -11.65
C PRO A 115 -1.01 20.56 -12.06
N TYR A 116 -1.57 19.83 -13.03
CA TYR A 116 -0.85 18.75 -13.70
C TYR A 116 0.40 19.28 -14.41
N LYS A 117 1.48 18.49 -14.40
CA LYS A 117 2.70 18.74 -15.15
C LYS A 117 3.16 17.45 -15.80
N GLU A 118 3.55 17.48 -17.07
CA GLU A 118 4.03 16.30 -17.81
C GLU A 118 5.22 15.62 -17.10
N LYS A 119 6.03 16.40 -16.38
CA LYS A 119 7.12 15.87 -15.55
C LYS A 119 6.68 14.92 -14.43
N PHE A 120 5.39 14.76 -14.15
CA PHE A 120 4.91 13.77 -13.19
C PHE A 120 4.94 12.34 -13.76
N LEU A 121 5.03 12.19 -15.08
CA LEU A 121 5.16 10.89 -15.75
C LEU A 121 6.60 10.36 -15.80
N LYS A 122 7.58 11.24 -15.56
CA LYS A 122 9.00 10.93 -15.69
C LYS A 122 9.81 11.52 -14.56
N TRP A 123 10.69 10.73 -13.97
CA TRP A 123 11.58 11.17 -12.90
C TRP A 123 13.00 10.66 -13.12
N GLU A 124 13.95 11.28 -12.44
CA GLU A 124 15.35 10.85 -12.47
C GLU A 124 15.52 9.55 -11.69
N LYS A 125 16.30 8.62 -12.22
CA LYS A 125 16.64 7.35 -11.56
C LYS A 125 17.63 7.62 -10.46
N SER A 126 17.13 7.97 -9.28
CA SER A 126 17.97 8.36 -8.16
C SER A 126 17.23 8.21 -6.84
N ASP A 127 17.97 7.79 -5.82
CA ASP A 127 17.53 7.80 -4.42
C ASP A 127 17.68 9.19 -3.79
N GLU A 128 18.18 10.19 -4.53
CA GLU A 128 18.32 11.57 -4.04
C GLU A 128 17.00 12.14 -3.52
N SER A 129 15.86 11.67 -4.05
CA SER A 129 14.55 12.12 -3.57
C SER A 129 14.29 11.79 -2.09
N LEU A 130 14.98 10.78 -1.52
CA LEU A 130 14.91 10.45 -0.10
C LEU A 130 15.34 11.60 0.81
N LYS A 131 16.20 12.52 0.35
CA LYS A 131 16.61 13.70 1.16
C LYS A 131 15.46 14.66 1.45
N TYR A 132 14.36 14.54 0.71
CA TYR A 132 13.15 15.32 0.91
C TYR A 132 12.08 14.58 1.73
N PHE A 133 12.31 13.31 2.08
CA PHE A 133 11.37 12.50 2.84
C PHE A 133 11.61 12.79 4.33
N ASN A 134 10.58 13.27 5.01
CA ASN A 134 10.58 13.41 6.46
C ASN A 134 9.86 12.20 7.04
N GLY A 135 10.62 11.22 7.53
CA GLY A 135 10.10 9.97 8.07
C GLY A 135 11.05 9.35 9.08
N ALA A 136 10.62 8.25 9.70
CA ALA A 136 11.46 7.51 10.64
C ALA A 136 12.68 6.92 9.91
N LEU A 137 13.88 7.18 10.42
CA LEU A 137 15.14 6.82 9.75
C LEU A 137 15.27 5.31 9.54
N ASP A 138 14.85 4.53 10.55
CA ASP A 138 14.76 3.08 10.51
C ASP A 138 13.88 2.60 9.35
N GLN A 139 12.72 3.22 9.11
CA GLN A 139 11.84 2.86 7.99
C GLN A 139 12.48 3.18 6.63
N LEU A 140 13.15 4.33 6.50
CA LEU A 140 13.83 4.72 5.26
C LEU A 140 15.04 3.80 4.97
N VAL A 141 15.80 3.42 6.00
CA VAL A 141 16.95 2.51 5.88
C VAL A 141 16.49 1.09 5.58
N TRP A 142 15.48 0.60 6.30
CA TRP A 142 14.92 -0.72 6.06
C TRP A 142 14.36 -0.85 4.64
N GLY A 143 13.50 0.09 4.22
CA GLY A 143 12.91 0.07 2.89
C GLY A 143 13.93 0.14 1.75
N ARG A 144 15.07 0.81 1.97
CA ARG A 144 16.21 0.76 1.05
C ARG A 144 16.85 -0.63 1.02
N ASN A 145 17.16 -1.21 2.18
CA ASN A 145 17.89 -2.48 2.29
C ASN A 145 17.08 -3.68 1.78
N VAL A 146 15.75 -3.65 1.89
CA VAL A 146 14.85 -4.70 1.37
C VAL A 146 14.35 -4.43 -0.05
N GLY A 147 14.84 -3.38 -0.71
CA GLY A 147 14.49 -3.05 -2.10
C GLY A 147 13.05 -2.56 -2.32
N ILE A 148 12.30 -2.18 -1.26
CA ILE A 148 10.93 -1.65 -1.40
C ILE A 148 10.90 -0.43 -2.32
N TYR A 149 11.92 0.42 -2.21
CA TYR A 149 11.98 1.64 -3.00
C TYR A 149 12.61 1.46 -4.37
N ASP A 150 13.08 0.26 -4.72
CA ASP A 150 13.70 0.01 -6.01
C ASP A 150 12.72 0.26 -7.15
N ALA A 151 11.46 -0.12 -6.98
CA ALA A 151 10.40 0.18 -7.93
C ALA A 151 10.09 1.68 -8.07
N ALA A 152 10.54 2.52 -7.13
CA ALA A 152 10.44 3.97 -7.21
C ALA A 152 11.71 4.64 -7.76
N PHE A 153 12.90 4.13 -7.43
CA PHE A 153 14.18 4.79 -7.74
C PHE A 153 14.94 4.24 -8.95
N LEU A 154 14.77 2.96 -9.28
CA LEU A 154 15.40 2.36 -10.47
C LEU A 154 14.72 2.76 -11.80
N PRO A 155 13.40 2.95 -11.87
CA PRO A 155 12.71 3.37 -13.08
C PRO A 155 12.72 4.89 -13.20
N SER A 156 12.45 5.38 -14.41
CA SER A 156 12.28 6.81 -14.70
C SER A 156 10.85 7.15 -15.13
N CYS A 157 9.92 6.20 -15.03
CA CYS A 157 8.51 6.34 -15.40
C CYS A 157 7.71 5.17 -14.80
N PHE A 158 6.38 5.26 -14.89
CA PHE A 158 5.49 4.16 -14.51
C PHE A 158 5.75 2.93 -15.34
N PHE A 159 5.80 1.77 -14.69
CA PHE A 159 5.78 0.51 -15.39
C PHE A 159 4.36 0.19 -15.84
N PRO A 160 4.20 -0.37 -17.07
CA PRO A 160 2.92 -0.93 -17.45
C PRO A 160 2.56 -2.06 -16.48
N LEU A 161 1.26 -2.18 -16.19
CA LEU A 161 0.73 -3.29 -15.40
C LEU A 161 1.18 -4.62 -16.04
N GLN A 162 2.06 -5.36 -15.37
CA GLN A 162 2.56 -6.65 -15.85
C GLN A 162 1.67 -7.79 -15.36
N GLY A 163 1.37 -8.71 -16.27
CA GLY A 163 0.59 -9.92 -16.01
C GLY A 163 -0.90 -9.67 -15.80
N LEU A 164 -1.71 -10.69 -16.09
CA LEU A 164 -3.10 -10.71 -15.65
C LEU A 164 -3.16 -10.68 -14.12
N ILE A 165 -4.24 -10.12 -13.58
CA ILE A 165 -4.55 -10.32 -12.16
C ILE A 165 -4.63 -11.83 -11.96
N PRO A 166 -3.87 -12.42 -11.01
CA PRO A 166 -3.91 -13.86 -10.78
C PRO A 166 -5.35 -14.33 -10.61
N ASP A 167 -5.78 -15.35 -11.36
CA ASP A 167 -7.15 -15.90 -11.29
C ASP A 167 -7.42 -16.59 -9.94
N THR A 168 -6.36 -17.04 -9.27
CA THR A 168 -6.35 -17.59 -7.93
C THR A 168 -5.34 -16.85 -7.06
N ILE A 169 -5.63 -16.80 -5.77
CA ILE A 169 -4.65 -16.45 -4.73
C ILE A 169 -4.02 -17.78 -4.29
N PRO A 170 -2.71 -17.86 -4.02
CA PRO A 170 -2.12 -19.07 -3.44
C PRO A 170 -2.87 -19.52 -2.18
N ASP A 171 -2.98 -20.84 -1.98
CA ASP A 171 -3.86 -21.42 -0.95
C ASP A 171 -3.48 -20.98 0.47
N ASN A 172 -2.21 -20.69 0.72
CA ASN A 172 -1.70 -20.14 1.98
C ASN A 172 -2.08 -18.67 2.24
N CYS A 173 -2.65 -17.99 1.25
CA CYS A 173 -3.20 -16.64 1.35
C CYS A 173 -4.74 -16.68 1.39
N THR A 174 -5.36 -17.85 1.64
CA THR A 174 -6.82 -18.00 1.74
C THR A 174 -7.43 -17.24 2.91
N ALA A 175 -6.72 -17.02 4.00
CA ALA A 175 -7.22 -16.20 5.09
C ALA A 175 -7.15 -14.69 4.78
N THR A 176 -6.18 -14.25 3.96
CA THR A 176 -6.20 -12.94 3.27
C THR A 176 -7.46 -12.82 2.43
N ARG A 177 -7.73 -13.81 1.57
CA ARG A 177 -8.93 -13.87 0.73
C ARG A 177 -10.20 -13.76 1.57
N LYS A 178 -10.30 -14.56 2.64
CA LYS A 178 -11.47 -14.60 3.52
C LYS A 178 -11.69 -13.24 4.19
N SER A 179 -10.64 -12.61 4.71
CA SER A 179 -10.72 -11.27 5.32
C SER A 179 -11.15 -10.19 4.33
N PHE A 180 -10.70 -10.26 3.08
CA PHE A 180 -11.16 -9.37 2.00
C PHE A 180 -12.62 -9.63 1.60
N GLU A 181 -13.06 -10.90 1.52
CA GLU A 181 -14.42 -11.28 1.14
C GLU A 181 -15.46 -10.98 2.24
N THR A 182 -15.08 -11.08 3.52
CA THR A 182 -15.99 -10.86 4.66
C THR A 182 -15.86 -9.48 5.29
N GLY A 183 -14.94 -8.63 4.82
CA GLY A 183 -14.67 -7.29 5.36
C GLY A 183 -14.26 -7.28 6.84
N THR A 184 -13.96 -8.46 7.39
CA THR A 184 -13.65 -8.74 8.79
C THR A 184 -12.91 -10.07 8.87
N ARG A 185 -11.96 -10.18 9.81
CA ARG A 185 -11.21 -11.40 10.10
C ARG A 185 -12.16 -12.61 10.31
N PRO A 186 -11.88 -13.81 9.76
CA PRO A 186 -12.42 -15.03 10.33
C PRO A 186 -11.86 -15.19 11.75
N CYS A 187 -12.70 -15.15 12.78
CA CYS A 187 -12.28 -15.41 14.16
C CYS A 187 -11.43 -16.69 14.19
N MET A 188 -10.13 -16.57 14.45
CA MET A 188 -9.34 -17.70 14.91
C MET A 188 -9.96 -18.09 16.25
N LYS A 189 -10.58 -19.28 16.28
CA LYS A 189 -10.97 -19.89 17.54
C LYS A 189 -9.68 -20.07 18.34
N GLN A 190 -9.62 -19.42 19.49
CA GLN A 190 -8.66 -19.78 20.52
C GLN A 190 -9.14 -21.11 21.09
N ASP A 191 -8.35 -22.16 20.90
CA ASP A 191 -8.47 -23.41 21.65
C ASP A 191 -7.79 -23.25 23.02
#